data_AF-A0A410RND8-F1
#
_entry.id   AF-A0A410RND8-F1
#
_cell.length_a   1.000
_cell.length_b   1.000
_cell.length_c   1.000
_cell.angle_alpha   90.00
_cell.angle_beta   90.00
_cell.angle_gamma   90.00
#
_symmetry.space_group_name_H-M   'P 1'
#
loop_
_entity.id
_entity.type
_entity.pdbx_description
1 polymer ?
#
loop_
_entity_poly.entity_id
_entity_poly.type
_entity_poly.pdbx_seq_one_letter_code
_entity_poly.pdbx_strand_id
1 'polypeptide(L)'
;MDRLSLIFWLWMLSFGITFVWALVQVMVGRAVGARPGSVVLGYGPTLGKCHIGGILWSFRPIPGGSGVSFKGSTKDTESHDSLLQLSAPRYAAAVLLPWVVQVTIGMACLGASEALRQFGSGFAMPFELFLLRGRVERFFALVQHGELVTAWGLLSVKMAALNLLPFPFLAGGTLLLLPWRKARPGWVDKLGLISLAAIVTWALYVIYLLVTTLV
;
A
#
# COMPACT_ATOMS: atom_id res chain seq x y z
N MET A 1 -1.38 1.88 27.14
CA MET A 1 -2.10 0.63 26.78
C MET A 1 -1.26 -0.57 27.19
N ASP A 2 -1.86 -1.71 27.49
CA ASP A 2 -1.10 -2.96 27.63
C ASP A 2 -0.59 -3.45 26.25
N ARG A 3 0.32 -4.45 26.27
CA ARG A 3 0.99 -4.95 25.06
C ARG A 3 0.03 -5.58 24.06
N LEU A 4 -0.99 -6.33 24.49
CA LEU A 4 -1.94 -6.98 23.59
C LEU A 4 -2.80 -5.92 22.90
N SER A 5 -3.27 -4.93 23.64
CA SER A 5 -4.00 -3.79 23.08
C SER A 5 -3.17 -3.02 22.05
N LEU A 6 -1.87 -2.80 22.32
CA LEU A 6 -0.97 -2.14 21.37
C LEU A 6 -0.83 -2.93 20.06
N ILE A 7 -0.56 -4.24 20.15
CA ILE A 7 -0.44 -5.12 18.97
C ILE A 7 -1.75 -5.10 18.17
N PHE A 8 -2.89 -5.21 18.85
CA PHE A 8 -4.20 -5.16 18.23
C PHE A 8 -4.41 -3.85 17.46
N TRP A 9 -4.07 -2.70 18.06
CA TRP A 9 -4.22 -1.41 17.39
C TRP A 9 -3.26 -1.21 16.21
N LEU A 10 -2.00 -1.66 16.33
CA LEU A 10 -1.06 -1.66 15.20
C LEU A 10 -1.57 -2.52 14.04
N TRP A 11 -2.14 -3.68 14.35
CA TRP A 11 -2.79 -4.56 13.37
C TRP A 11 -3.99 -3.86 12.72
N MET A 12 -4.88 -3.27 13.52
CA MET A 12 -6.08 -2.57 13.06
C MET A 12 -5.75 -1.37 12.15
N LEU A 13 -4.76 -0.56 12.51
CA LEU A 13 -4.31 0.58 11.71
C LEU A 13 -3.77 0.13 10.35
N SER A 14 -2.90 -0.89 10.36
CA SER A 14 -2.32 -1.44 9.13
C SER A 14 -3.39 -2.08 8.24
N PHE A 15 -4.31 -2.84 8.84
CA PHE A 15 -5.43 -3.43 8.13
C PHE A 15 -6.34 -2.35 7.54
N GLY A 16 -6.72 -1.33 8.32
CA GLY A 16 -7.58 -0.25 7.88
C GLY A 16 -7.04 0.49 6.66
N ILE A 17 -5.74 0.81 6.63
CA ILE A 17 -5.10 1.48 5.48
C ILE A 17 -5.16 0.58 4.24
N THR A 18 -4.74 -0.67 4.37
CA THR A 18 -4.68 -1.59 3.22
C THR A 18 -6.06 -1.95 2.70
N PHE A 19 -7.05 -2.06 3.60
CA PHE A 19 -8.45 -2.26 3.26
C PHE A 19 -9.05 -1.06 2.52
N VAL A 20 -8.86 0.15 3.04
CA VAL A 20 -9.31 1.39 2.38
C VAL A 20 -8.66 1.53 1.00
N TRP A 21 -7.35 1.28 0.91
CA TRP A 21 -6.65 1.27 -0.38
C TRP A 21 -7.30 0.29 -1.36
N ALA A 22 -7.58 -0.95 -0.94
CA ALA A 22 -8.19 -1.96 -1.80
C ALA A 22 -9.61 -1.58 -2.24
N LEU A 23 -10.41 -1.03 -1.34
CA LEU A 23 -11.74 -0.51 -1.67
C LEU A 23 -11.67 0.59 -2.72
N VAL A 24 -10.79 1.58 -2.53
CA VAL A 24 -10.61 2.68 -3.48
C VAL A 24 -10.10 2.14 -4.82
N GLN A 25 -9.17 1.20 -4.82
CA GLN A 25 -8.67 0.56 -6.04
C GLN A 25 -9.79 -0.12 -6.83
N VAL A 26 -10.69 -0.83 -6.15
CA VAL A 26 -11.86 -1.46 -6.77
C VAL A 26 -12.82 -0.42 -7.34
N MET A 27 -13.13 0.63 -6.56
CA MET A 27 -14.06 1.70 -6.95
C MET A 27 -13.54 2.49 -8.16
N VAL A 28 -12.30 2.98 -8.09
CA VAL A 28 -11.66 3.72 -9.17
C VAL A 28 -11.50 2.83 -10.39
N GLY A 29 -11.06 1.58 -10.22
CA GLY A 29 -10.93 0.61 -11.30
C GLY A 29 -12.24 0.46 -12.08
N ARG A 30 -13.36 0.25 -11.39
CA ARG A 30 -14.69 0.18 -12.01
C ARG A 30 -15.06 1.49 -12.71
N ALA A 31 -14.85 2.63 -12.04
CA ALA A 31 -15.21 3.95 -12.58
C ALA A 31 -14.46 4.29 -13.88
N VAL A 32 -13.22 3.84 -14.03
CA VAL A 32 -12.43 4.04 -15.26
C VAL A 32 -12.64 2.95 -16.32
N GLY A 33 -13.51 1.97 -16.06
CA GLY A 33 -13.88 0.90 -17.00
C GLY A 33 -13.08 -0.40 -16.89
N ALA A 34 -12.22 -0.56 -15.87
CA ALA A 34 -11.58 -1.84 -15.56
C ALA A 34 -12.55 -2.79 -14.83
N ARG A 35 -12.25 -4.10 -14.88
CA ARG A 35 -13.08 -5.14 -14.27
C ARG A 35 -12.27 -5.86 -13.19
N PRO A 36 -12.38 -5.45 -11.91
CA PRO A 36 -11.72 -6.16 -10.81
C PRO A 36 -12.33 -7.56 -10.66
N GLY A 37 -11.49 -8.58 -10.62
CA GLY A 37 -11.89 -9.99 -10.48
C GLY A 37 -11.66 -10.54 -9.07
N SER A 38 -10.58 -10.14 -8.41
CA SER A 38 -10.30 -10.57 -7.03
C SER A 38 -9.56 -9.52 -6.21
N VAL A 39 -9.78 -9.57 -4.90
CA VAL A 39 -9.09 -8.75 -3.89
C VAL A 39 -8.46 -9.68 -2.85
N VAL A 40 -7.20 -9.41 -2.54
CA VAL A 40 -6.47 -10.07 -1.47
C VAL A 40 -6.13 -9.02 -0.42
N LEU A 41 -6.57 -9.25 0.81
CA LEU A 41 -6.26 -8.42 1.98
C LEU A 41 -5.24 -9.15 2.85
N GLY A 42 -4.03 -8.61 2.97
CA GLY A 42 -2.96 -9.14 3.80
C GLY A 42 -2.10 -10.23 3.13
N TYR A 43 -1.21 -10.81 3.94
CA TYR A 43 -0.29 -11.89 3.57
C TYR A 43 -0.52 -13.13 4.44
N GLY A 44 -0.06 -14.30 3.95
CA GLY A 44 -0.20 -15.59 4.63
C GLY A 44 -1.33 -16.48 4.08
N PRO A 45 -1.75 -17.51 4.83
CA PRO A 45 -2.81 -18.42 4.42
C PRO A 45 -4.16 -17.70 4.34
N THR A 46 -5.05 -18.19 3.48
CA THR A 46 -6.40 -17.62 3.37
C THR A 46 -7.24 -18.10 4.54
N LEU A 47 -7.68 -17.16 5.39
CA LEU A 47 -8.56 -17.45 6.52
C LEU A 47 -10.02 -17.50 6.10
N GLY A 48 -10.40 -16.67 5.11
CA GLY A 48 -11.76 -16.58 4.64
C GLY A 48 -11.82 -16.07 3.21
N LYS A 49 -12.88 -16.48 2.50
CA LYS A 49 -13.20 -16.00 1.15
C LYS A 49 -14.67 -15.60 1.13
N CYS A 50 -14.98 -14.50 0.47
CA CYS A 50 -16.36 -14.11 0.18
C CYS A 50 -16.47 -13.52 -1.22
N HIS A 51 -17.63 -13.71 -1.85
CA HIS A 51 -17.93 -13.08 -3.14
C HIS A 51 -18.83 -11.88 -2.89
N ILE A 52 -18.37 -10.68 -3.23
CA ILE A 52 -19.12 -9.44 -3.07
C ILE A 52 -19.16 -8.74 -4.42
N GLY A 53 -20.36 -8.55 -4.97
CA GLY A 53 -20.57 -7.88 -6.25
C GLY A 53 -19.78 -8.51 -7.41
N GLY A 54 -19.66 -9.83 -7.44
CA GLY A 54 -18.91 -10.59 -8.46
C GLY A 54 -17.39 -10.59 -8.29
N ILE A 55 -16.86 -10.00 -7.21
CA ILE A 55 -15.43 -9.97 -6.90
C ILE A 55 -15.14 -10.98 -5.80
N LEU A 56 -14.11 -11.81 -5.96
CA LEU A 56 -13.64 -12.71 -4.92
C LEU A 56 -12.73 -11.94 -3.94
N TRP A 57 -13.21 -11.75 -2.71
CA TRP A 57 -12.44 -11.19 -1.61
C TRP A 57 -11.82 -12.32 -0.79
N SER A 58 -10.52 -12.21 -0.53
CA SER A 58 -9.79 -13.17 0.31
C SER A 58 -9.06 -12.44 1.42
N PHE A 59 -9.23 -12.94 2.64
CA PHE A 59 -8.66 -12.35 3.85
C PHE A 59 -7.53 -13.22 4.40
N ARG A 60 -6.45 -12.58 4.84
CA ARG A 60 -5.23 -13.22 5.34
C ARG A 60 -4.75 -12.50 6.62
N PRO A 61 -4.05 -13.19 7.54
CA PRO A 61 -3.85 -12.70 8.91
C PRO A 61 -2.89 -11.52 9.04
N ILE A 62 -1.91 -11.37 8.14
CA ILE A 62 -0.84 -10.38 8.28
C ILE A 62 -1.19 -9.11 7.48
N PRO A 63 -1.50 -7.98 8.14
CA PRO A 63 -1.90 -6.75 7.46
C PRO A 63 -0.66 -5.96 7.07
N GLY A 64 -0.05 -6.30 5.94
CA GLY A 64 1.13 -5.59 5.41
C GLY A 64 0.95 -5.09 3.97
N GLY A 65 -0.12 -5.50 3.30
CA GLY A 65 -0.37 -5.18 1.91
C GLY A 65 -1.73 -5.67 1.46
N SER A 66 -2.17 -5.21 0.31
CA SER A 66 -3.36 -5.71 -0.36
C SER A 66 -3.13 -5.69 -1.87
N GLY A 67 -3.86 -6.52 -2.59
CA GLY A 67 -3.76 -6.61 -4.04
C GLY A 67 -5.12 -6.73 -4.68
N VAL A 68 -5.32 -6.04 -5.79
CA VAL A 68 -6.51 -6.17 -6.63
C VAL A 68 -6.08 -6.73 -7.98
N SER A 69 -6.66 -7.86 -8.37
CA SER A 69 -6.46 -8.45 -9.68
C SER A 69 -7.57 -8.00 -10.63
N PHE A 70 -7.19 -7.55 -11.81
CA PHE A 70 -8.08 -7.13 -12.89
C PHE A 70 -8.16 -8.17 -14.02
N LYS A 71 -7.68 -9.39 -13.74
CA LYS A 71 -7.77 -10.55 -14.61
C LYS A 71 -9.14 -11.22 -14.47
N GLY A 72 -9.76 -11.58 -15.60
CA GLY A 72 -11.01 -12.34 -15.63
C GLY A 72 -10.82 -13.72 -15.00
N SER A 73 -11.81 -14.19 -14.24
CA SER A 73 -11.71 -15.43 -13.45
C SER A 73 -12.11 -16.70 -14.23
N THR A 74 -12.15 -16.67 -15.56
CA THR A 74 -12.50 -17.83 -16.40
C THR A 74 -11.29 -18.68 -16.71
N LYS A 75 -11.46 -20.01 -16.57
CA LYS A 75 -10.41 -21.04 -16.70
C LYS A 75 -9.83 -21.21 -18.11
N ASP A 76 -10.36 -20.51 -19.11
CA ASP A 76 -9.97 -20.66 -20.51
C ASP A 76 -9.58 -19.32 -21.13
N THR A 77 -8.43 -19.35 -21.82
CA THR A 77 -7.84 -18.29 -22.65
C THR A 77 -7.15 -17.16 -21.87
N GLU A 78 -5.96 -16.76 -22.35
CA GLU A 78 -5.09 -15.73 -21.77
C GLU A 78 -5.89 -14.56 -21.18
N SER A 79 -6.05 -14.54 -19.85
CA SER A 79 -6.84 -13.50 -19.19
C SER A 79 -6.05 -12.19 -19.28
N HIS A 80 -6.29 -11.41 -20.33
CA HIS A 80 -5.68 -10.10 -20.47
C HIS A 80 -6.10 -9.22 -19.29
N ASP A 81 -5.13 -8.54 -18.70
CA ASP A 81 -5.37 -7.61 -17.60
C ASP A 81 -6.21 -6.43 -18.11
N SER A 82 -7.46 -6.32 -17.64
CA SER A 82 -8.38 -5.27 -18.08
C SER A 82 -7.87 -3.86 -17.75
N LEU A 83 -6.98 -3.73 -16.78
CA LEU A 83 -6.35 -2.45 -16.44
C LEU A 83 -5.39 -2.00 -17.56
N LEU A 84 -4.59 -2.91 -18.12
CA LEU A 84 -3.61 -2.60 -19.18
C LEU A 84 -4.27 -2.19 -20.50
N GLN A 85 -5.53 -2.56 -20.71
CA GLN A 85 -6.31 -2.19 -21.89
C GLN A 85 -6.79 -0.74 -21.85
N LEU A 86 -6.73 -0.08 -20.70
CA LEU A 86 -7.16 1.30 -20.55
C LEU A 86 -6.26 2.29 -21.34
N SER A 87 -6.85 3.45 -21.65
CA SER A 87 -6.08 4.61 -22.10
C SER A 87 -5.10 5.05 -21.01
N ALA A 88 -3.99 5.68 -21.41
CA ALA A 88 -2.93 6.06 -20.48
C ALA A 88 -3.43 6.92 -19.30
N PRO A 89 -4.31 7.93 -19.50
CA PRO A 89 -4.84 8.73 -18.39
C PRO A 89 -5.70 7.91 -17.41
N ARG A 90 -6.52 6.99 -17.93
CA ARG A 90 -7.39 6.13 -17.10
C ARG A 90 -6.58 5.13 -16.29
N TYR A 91 -5.56 4.54 -16.90
CA TYR A 91 -4.60 3.69 -16.19
C TYR A 91 -3.88 4.47 -15.09
N ALA A 92 -3.35 5.66 -15.41
CA ALA A 92 -2.67 6.50 -14.45
C ALA A 92 -3.58 6.89 -13.28
N ALA A 93 -4.83 7.26 -13.55
CA ALA A 93 -5.83 7.54 -12.52
C ALA A 93 -6.08 6.33 -11.61
N ALA A 94 -6.22 5.13 -12.18
CA ALA A 94 -6.40 3.90 -11.40
C ALA A 94 -5.20 3.52 -10.53
N VAL A 95 -4.00 3.96 -10.88
CA VAL A 95 -2.79 3.73 -10.08
C VAL A 95 -2.59 4.82 -9.03
N LEU A 96 -2.91 6.08 -9.35
CA LEU A 96 -2.61 7.25 -8.52
C LEU A 96 -3.69 7.56 -7.47
N LEU A 97 -4.96 7.50 -7.84
CA LEU A 97 -6.07 7.96 -6.99
C LEU A 97 -6.19 7.27 -5.62
N PRO A 98 -5.93 5.95 -5.48
CA PRO A 98 -5.90 5.33 -4.15
C PRO A 98 -4.93 6.00 -3.18
N TRP A 99 -3.77 6.44 -3.66
CA TRP A 99 -2.77 7.12 -2.83
C TRP A 99 -3.15 8.57 -2.55
N VAL A 100 -3.81 9.24 -3.49
CA VAL A 100 -4.41 10.57 -3.25
C VAL A 100 -5.44 10.50 -2.11
N VAL A 101 -6.26 9.45 -2.07
CA VAL A 101 -7.21 9.24 -0.97
C VAL A 101 -6.49 9.02 0.37
N GLN A 102 -5.40 8.25 0.39
CA GLN A 102 -4.60 8.07 1.62
C GLN A 102 -3.98 9.39 2.11
N VAL A 103 -3.50 10.24 1.20
CA VAL A 103 -3.03 11.58 1.55
C VAL A 103 -4.18 12.44 2.10
N THR A 104 -5.36 12.36 1.49
CA THR A 104 -6.56 13.09 1.93
C THR A 104 -7.01 12.66 3.33
N ILE A 105 -6.97 11.36 3.63
CA ILE A 105 -7.21 10.84 4.99
C ILE A 105 -6.19 11.43 5.96
N GLY A 106 -4.91 11.44 5.59
CA GLY A 106 -3.87 12.10 6.39
C GLY A 106 -4.13 13.58 6.65
N MET A 107 -4.58 14.33 5.63
CA MET A 107 -4.95 15.74 5.79
C MET A 107 -6.13 15.93 6.73
N ALA A 108 -7.11 15.03 6.71
CA ALA A 108 -8.24 15.05 7.63
C ALA A 108 -7.83 14.75 9.08
N CYS A 109 -6.86 13.85 9.28
CA CYS A 109 -6.39 13.44 10.60
C CYS A 109 -5.36 14.40 11.23
N LEU A 110 -4.47 14.99 10.43
CA LEU A 110 -3.31 15.78 10.90
C LEU A 110 -3.44 17.28 10.60
N GLY A 111 -4.37 17.67 9.74
CA GLY A 111 -4.38 18.96 9.06
C GLY A 111 -3.52 18.96 7.79
N ALA A 112 -3.88 19.81 6.82
CA ALA A 112 -3.30 19.79 5.47
C ALA A 112 -1.78 20.05 5.45
N SER A 113 -1.31 21.06 6.19
CA SER A 113 0.10 21.44 6.25
C SER A 113 0.97 20.31 6.81
N GLU A 114 0.56 19.75 7.96
CA GLU A 114 1.31 18.69 8.61
C GLU A 114 1.30 17.40 7.77
N ALA A 115 0.15 17.03 7.20
CA ALA A 115 0.05 15.88 6.32
C ALA A 115 0.98 15.98 5.10
N LEU A 116 1.05 17.16 4.45
CA LEU A 116 1.95 17.37 3.31
C LEU A 116 3.42 17.33 3.72
N ARG A 117 3.78 17.89 4.89
CA ARG A 117 5.13 17.81 5.45
C ARG A 117 5.52 16.35 5.74
N GLN A 118 4.61 15.57 6.32
CA GLN A 118 4.82 14.16 6.61
C GLN A 118 4.87 13.30 5.34
N PHE A 119 4.05 13.62 4.35
CA PHE A 119 4.11 13.00 3.02
C PHE A 119 5.47 13.25 2.35
N GLY A 120 5.92 14.52 2.29
CA GLY A 120 7.21 14.89 1.72
C GLY A 120 8.39 14.19 2.39
N SER A 121 8.43 14.19 3.73
CA SER A 121 9.47 13.46 4.48
C SER A 121 9.34 11.93 4.38
N GLY A 122 8.21 11.40 3.92
CA GLY A 122 8.02 9.97 3.69
C GLY A 122 8.88 9.43 2.54
N PHE A 123 9.19 10.25 1.53
CA PHE A 123 10.04 9.84 0.41
C PHE A 123 11.50 9.59 0.83
N ALA A 124 12.00 10.32 1.84
CA ALA A 124 13.35 10.14 2.37
C ALA A 124 13.48 8.92 3.30
N MET A 125 12.36 8.39 3.80
CA MET A 125 12.33 7.37 4.85
C MET A 125 13.16 6.11 4.53
N PRO A 126 13.14 5.55 3.30
CA PRO A 126 13.95 4.38 2.98
C PRO A 126 15.46 4.62 3.06
N PHE A 127 15.89 5.88 2.92
CA PHE A 127 17.29 6.28 2.84
C PHE A 127 17.85 6.76 4.19
N GLU A 128 17.00 7.05 5.16
CA GLU A 128 17.37 7.56 6.49
C GLU A 128 17.39 6.45 7.56
N LEU A 129 18.13 5.38 7.30
CA LEU A 129 18.14 4.16 8.14
C LEU A 129 18.36 4.45 9.63
N PHE A 130 19.29 5.36 9.96
CA PHE A 130 19.62 5.72 11.34
C PHE A 130 18.49 6.43 12.08
N LEU A 131 17.62 7.15 11.37
CA LEU A 131 16.48 7.86 11.94
C LEU A 131 15.24 6.98 12.10
N LEU A 132 15.22 5.79 11.48
CA LEU A 132 14.05 4.89 11.50
C LEU A 132 13.70 4.45 12.91
N ARG A 133 14.68 4.11 13.74
CA ARG A 133 14.44 3.68 15.13
C ARG A 133 13.65 4.73 15.91
N GLY A 134 14.13 5.97 15.92
CA GLY A 134 13.44 7.07 16.60
C GLY A 134 12.10 7.45 15.95
N ARG A 135 11.84 7.09 14.69
CA ARG A 135 10.52 7.25 14.05
C ARG A 135 9.55 6.16 14.51
N VAL A 136 10.01 4.91 14.58
CA VAL A 136 9.22 3.77 15.08
C VAL A 136 8.85 3.98 16.55
N GLU A 137 9.80 4.37 17.39
CA GLU A 137 9.57 4.63 18.81
C GLU A 137 8.52 5.75 19.02
N ARG A 138 8.64 6.86 18.28
CA ARG A 138 7.64 7.94 18.32
C ARG A 138 6.27 7.49 17.83
N PHE A 139 6.21 6.69 16.78
CA PHE A 139 4.94 6.14 16.29
C PHE A 139 4.29 5.22 17.33
N PHE A 140 5.07 4.38 17.99
CA PHE A 140 4.59 3.51 19.06
C PHE A 140 4.05 4.32 20.24
N ALA A 141 4.74 5.39 20.62
CA ALA A 141 4.26 6.28 21.67
C ALA A 141 2.87 6.86 21.33
N LEU A 142 2.63 7.32 20.09
CA LEU A 142 1.30 7.80 19.67
C LEU A 142 0.22 6.74 19.89
N VAL A 143 0.46 5.50 19.45
CA VAL A 143 -0.52 4.42 19.62
C VAL A 143 -0.71 4.06 21.10
N GLN A 144 0.39 3.99 21.87
CA GLN A 144 0.35 3.68 23.31
C GLN A 144 -0.41 4.71 24.14
N HIS A 145 -0.33 5.99 23.75
CA HIS A 145 -1.07 7.10 24.35
C HIS A 145 -2.51 7.23 23.83
N GLY A 146 -2.93 6.39 22.87
CA GLY A 146 -4.29 6.37 22.34
C GLY A 146 -4.56 7.43 21.28
N GLU A 147 -3.53 8.07 20.72
CA GLU A 147 -3.64 9.03 19.61
C GLU A 147 -3.86 8.34 18.26
N LEU A 148 -4.87 7.48 18.19
CA LEU A 148 -5.09 6.56 17.06
C LEU A 148 -5.41 7.30 15.75
N VAL A 149 -6.09 8.46 15.82
CA VAL A 149 -6.39 9.29 14.64
C VAL A 149 -5.10 9.88 14.05
N THR A 150 -4.23 10.44 14.90
CA THR A 150 -2.91 10.95 14.51
C THR A 150 -2.06 9.83 13.92
N ALA A 151 -2.03 8.66 14.57
CA ALA A 151 -1.29 7.50 14.10
C ALA A 151 -1.81 7.01 12.74
N TRP A 152 -3.14 6.94 12.54
CA TRP A 152 -3.73 6.54 11.27
C TRP A 152 -3.40 7.52 10.15
N GLY A 153 -3.53 8.82 10.42
CA GLY A 153 -3.17 9.87 9.47
C GLY A 153 -1.71 9.81 9.05
N LEU A 154 -0.81 9.67 10.03
CA LEU A 154 0.63 9.57 9.80
C LEU A 154 0.97 8.32 8.97
N LEU A 155 0.44 7.16 9.34
CA LEU A 155 0.71 5.93 8.61
C LEU A 155 0.15 5.99 7.17
N SER A 156 -1.01 6.61 6.96
CA SER A 156 -1.63 6.79 5.62
C SER A 156 -0.75 7.62 4.69
N VAL A 157 -0.25 8.78 5.14
CA VAL A 157 0.64 9.63 4.30
C VAL A 157 2.00 9.00 4.07
N LYS A 158 2.56 8.27 5.05
CA LYS A 158 3.83 7.56 4.86
C LYS A 158 3.68 6.42 3.86
N MET A 159 2.60 5.64 3.96
CA MET A 159 2.32 4.58 3.00
C MET A 159 2.11 5.12 1.59
N ALA A 160 1.42 6.25 1.44
CA ALA A 160 1.28 6.93 0.15
C ALA A 160 2.64 7.38 -0.42
N ALA A 161 3.47 8.04 0.39
CA ALA A 161 4.79 8.50 -0.03
C ALA A 161 5.69 7.33 -0.47
N LEU A 162 5.74 6.26 0.33
CA LEU A 162 6.50 5.05 0.00
C LEU A 162 6.01 4.43 -1.32
N ASN A 163 4.69 4.29 -1.51
CA ASN A 163 4.16 3.69 -2.75
C ASN A 163 4.31 4.59 -3.99
N LEU A 164 4.54 5.88 -3.82
CA LEU A 164 4.81 6.81 -4.91
C LEU A 164 6.30 6.96 -5.23
N LEU A 165 7.18 6.20 -4.58
CA LEU A 165 8.58 6.10 -4.96
C LEU A 165 8.73 5.53 -6.39
N PRO A 166 9.77 5.94 -7.14
CA PRO A 166 9.98 5.58 -8.54
C PRO A 166 10.54 4.15 -8.70
N PHE A 167 10.01 3.17 -7.98
CA PHE A 167 10.40 1.76 -8.07
C PHE A 167 9.40 0.95 -8.92
N PRO A 168 9.86 0.08 -9.84
CA PRO A 168 9.00 -0.55 -10.86
C PRO A 168 7.76 -1.32 -10.37
N PHE A 169 7.77 -1.82 -9.13
CA PHE A 169 6.66 -2.56 -8.52
C PHE A 169 5.78 -1.71 -7.59
N LEU A 170 6.13 -0.44 -7.40
CA LEU A 170 5.33 0.54 -6.67
C LEU A 170 4.52 1.38 -7.66
N ALA A 171 3.54 2.12 -7.15
CA ALA A 171 2.69 2.97 -7.97
C ALA A 171 3.48 4.07 -8.68
N GLY A 172 4.44 4.71 -7.99
CA GLY A 172 5.30 5.75 -8.58
C GLY A 172 6.10 5.25 -9.78
N GLY A 173 6.76 4.10 -9.66
CA GLY A 173 7.47 3.51 -10.80
C GLY A 173 6.53 2.99 -11.89
N THR A 174 5.35 2.47 -11.53
CA THR A 174 4.33 2.09 -12.51
C THR A 174 3.85 3.28 -13.36
N LEU A 175 3.71 4.46 -12.73
CA LEU A 175 3.40 5.72 -13.42
C LEU A 175 4.56 6.20 -14.30
N LEU A 176 5.81 6.10 -13.81
CA LEU A 176 7.00 6.45 -14.59
C LEU A 176 7.15 5.58 -15.84
N LEU A 177 6.75 4.31 -15.74
CA LEU A 177 6.79 3.32 -16.81
C LEU A 177 5.53 3.31 -17.69
N LEU A 178 4.63 4.28 -17.53
CA LEU A 178 3.38 4.37 -18.29
C LEU A 178 3.55 4.30 -19.83
N PRO A 179 4.58 4.92 -20.44
CA PRO A 179 4.84 4.78 -21.88
C PRO A 179 5.13 3.34 -22.30
N TRP A 180 5.74 2.54 -21.42
CA TRP A 180 6.12 1.15 -21.66
C TRP A 180 5.16 0.13 -21.05
N ARG A 181 3.97 0.54 -20.61
CA ARG A 181 3.04 -0.34 -19.87
C ARG A 181 2.65 -1.62 -20.61
N LYS A 182 2.61 -1.59 -21.95
CA LYS A 182 2.26 -2.75 -22.80
C LYS A 182 3.47 -3.58 -23.23
N ALA A 183 4.67 -3.01 -23.18
CA ALA A 183 5.90 -3.63 -23.62
C ALA A 183 7.06 -3.08 -22.78
N ARG A 184 7.30 -3.72 -21.62
CA ARG A 184 8.34 -3.29 -20.70
C ARG A 184 9.72 -3.65 -21.24
N PRO A 185 10.68 -2.71 -21.26
CA PRO A 185 12.07 -3.03 -21.58
C PRO A 185 12.64 -4.05 -20.59
N GLY A 186 13.44 -5.01 -21.06
CA GLY A 186 14.01 -6.06 -20.17
C GLY A 186 14.94 -5.54 -19.07
N TRP A 187 15.45 -4.31 -19.17
CA TRP A 187 16.22 -3.69 -18.07
C TRP A 187 15.33 -3.30 -16.88
N VAL A 188 14.03 -3.05 -17.11
CA VAL A 188 13.06 -2.70 -16.06
C VAL A 188 12.88 -3.87 -15.11
N ASP A 189 12.87 -5.11 -15.62
CA ASP A 189 12.71 -6.30 -14.79
C ASP A 189 13.93 -6.53 -13.89
N LYS A 190 15.14 -6.30 -14.42
CA LYS A 190 16.39 -6.34 -13.64
C LYS A 190 16.39 -5.28 -12.54
N LEU A 191 16.02 -4.04 -12.88
CA LEU A 191 15.88 -2.96 -11.91
C LEU A 191 14.81 -3.28 -10.86
N GLY A 192 13.69 -3.88 -11.29
CA GLY A 192 12.61 -4.34 -10.43
C GLY A 192 13.08 -5.38 -9.41
N LEU A 193 13.90 -6.35 -9.84
CA LEU A 193 14.45 -7.36 -8.95
C LEU A 193 15.43 -6.75 -7.92
N ILE A 194 16.33 -5.87 -8.36
CA ILE A 194 17.30 -5.19 -7.46
C ILE A 194 16.56 -4.32 -6.44
N SER A 195 15.60 -3.53 -6.89
CA SER A 195 14.80 -2.67 -6.01
C SER A 195 13.92 -3.49 -5.07
N LEU A 196 13.41 -4.65 -5.51
CA LEU A 196 12.63 -5.55 -4.65
C LEU A 196 13.52 -6.13 -3.55
N ALA A 197 14.73 -6.58 -3.87
CA ALA A 197 15.69 -7.05 -2.89
C ALA A 197 15.99 -5.97 -1.84
N ALA A 198 16.29 -4.74 -2.28
CA ALA A 198 16.54 -3.62 -1.40
C ALA A 198 15.35 -3.29 -0.48
N ILE A 199 14.12 -3.28 -1.02
CA ILE A 199 12.90 -2.99 -0.25
C ILE A 199 12.57 -4.12 0.71
N VAL A 200 12.77 -5.39 0.34
CA VAL A 200 12.59 -6.52 1.26
C VAL A 200 13.59 -6.43 2.41
N THR A 201 14.87 -6.16 2.14
CA THR A 201 15.87 -5.95 3.19
C THR A 201 15.48 -4.80 4.11
N TRP A 202 15.04 -3.67 3.54
CA TRP A 202 14.55 -2.52 4.31
C TRP A 202 13.33 -2.88 5.17
N ALA A 203 12.35 -3.59 4.61
CA ALA A 203 11.15 -4.00 5.32
C ALA A 203 11.47 -4.97 6.47
N LEU A 204 12.40 -5.91 6.27
CA LEU A 204 12.90 -6.79 7.33
C LEU A 204 13.58 -6.02 8.46
N TYR A 205 14.36 -4.97 8.12
CA TYR A 205 14.95 -4.09 9.13
C TYR A 205 13.88 -3.32 9.92
N VAL A 206 12.85 -2.79 9.25
CA VAL A 206 11.72 -2.14 9.93
C VAL A 206 10.98 -3.13 10.83
N ILE A 207 10.73 -4.36 10.38
CA ILE A 207 10.12 -5.42 11.21
C ILE A 207 10.99 -5.72 12.43
N TYR A 208 12.30 -5.85 12.25
CA TYR A 208 13.24 -6.02 13.35
C TYR A 208 13.11 -4.89 14.39
N LEU A 209 13.10 -3.63 13.93
CA LEU A 209 12.91 -2.48 14.82
C LEU A 209 11.56 -2.56 15.55
N LEU A 210 10.46 -2.83 14.83
CA LEU A 210 9.13 -2.98 15.42
C LEU A 210 9.09 -4.04 16.53
N VAL A 211 9.71 -5.20 16.30
CA VAL A 211 9.78 -6.28 17.30
C VAL A 211 10.62 -5.85 18.49
N THR A 212 11.80 -5.24 18.27
CA THR A 212 12.69 -4.82 19.36
C THR A 212 12.14 -3.68 20.20
N THR A 213 11.28 -2.82 19.64
CA THR A 213 10.59 -1.76 20.39
C THR A 213 9.37 -2.30 21.17
N LEU A 214 8.83 -3.46 20.77
CA LEU A 214 7.66 -4.07 21.38
C LEU A 214 8.02 -4.99 22.58
N VAL A 215 9.20 -5.61 22.55
CA VAL A 215 9.74 -6.52 23.58
C VAL A 215 10.31 -5.72 24.75
#